data_AF-A0A2P5VJ57-F1
#
_entry.id   AF-A0A2P5VJ57-F1
#
_cell.length_a   1.000
_cell.length_b   1.000
_cell.length_c   1.000
_cell.angle_alpha   90.00
_cell.angle_beta   90.00
_cell.angle_gamma   90.00
#
_symmetry.space_group_name_H-M   'P 1'
#
loop_
_entity.id
_entity.type
_entity.pdbx_description
1 polymer ?
#
loop_
_entity_poly.entity_id
_entity_poly.type
_entity_poly.pdbx_seq_one_letter_code
_entity_poly.pdbx_strand_id
1 'polypeptide(L)'
;MRYFLLIGAVIAMMATWTGAWFYVAGQVRTAVEAYITEDIPGWNITYRTLQIDGFPFRIKIDVQRPRLVLSGERGTIRWETNHISAMRHLWQPRHVLVDLTGQHRITVNRAGQTHHFIHDNDLAISSIETDEGGRLRLLSLDLTSPELKFDSKATAQGKRLQIRAGRNPDSVRSVDL
;
A
#
# COMPACT_ATOMS: atom_id res chain seq x y z
N MET A 1 -36.41 -11.85 -31.25
CA MET A 1 -35.20 -12.69 -31.41
C MET A 1 -33.90 -11.90 -31.35
N ARG A 2 -33.74 -10.77 -32.07
CA ARG A 2 -32.48 -9.97 -32.09
C ARG A 2 -32.00 -9.49 -30.71
N TYR A 3 -32.92 -9.10 -29.82
CA TYR A 3 -32.59 -8.65 -28.46
C TYR A 3 -32.07 -9.76 -27.55
N PHE A 4 -32.54 -11.01 -27.70
CA PHE A 4 -32.06 -12.13 -26.88
C PHE A 4 -30.60 -12.48 -27.20
N LEU A 5 -30.18 -12.36 -28.47
CA LEU A 5 -28.78 -12.54 -28.86
C LEU A 5 -27.89 -11.44 -28.28
N LEU A 6 -28.36 -10.18 -28.29
CA LEU A 6 -27.63 -9.06 -27.68
C LEU A 6 -27.52 -9.23 -26.16
N ILE A 7 -28.60 -9.59 -25.49
CA ILE A 7 -28.61 -9.85 -24.04
C ILE A 7 -27.67 -11.01 -23.70
N GLY A 8 -27.73 -12.11 -24.45
CA GLY A 8 -26.83 -13.25 -24.28
C GLY A 8 -25.36 -12.86 -24.46
N ALA A 9 -25.03 -12.06 -25.47
CA ALA A 9 -23.68 -11.57 -25.70
C ALA A 9 -23.16 -10.67 -24.57
N VAL A 10 -24.00 -9.78 -24.04
CA VAL A 10 -23.64 -8.91 -22.91
C VAL A 10 -23.41 -9.75 -21.65
N ILE A 11 -24.28 -10.72 -21.35
CA ILE A 11 -24.11 -11.62 -20.20
C ILE A 11 -22.82 -12.44 -20.34
N ALA A 12 -22.54 -12.98 -21.52
CA ALA A 12 -21.31 -13.72 -21.79
C ALA A 12 -20.08 -12.84 -21.57
N MET A 13 -20.08 -11.60 -22.09
CA MET A 13 -18.98 -10.67 -21.91
C MET A 13 -18.75 -10.32 -20.42
N MET A 14 -19.82 -10.07 -19.66
CA MET A 14 -19.73 -9.81 -18.22
C MET A 14 -19.19 -11.02 -17.45
N ALA A 15 -19.62 -12.23 -17.80
CA ALA A 15 -19.13 -13.46 -17.18
C ALA A 15 -17.64 -13.67 -17.49
N THR A 16 -17.21 -13.48 -18.74
CA THR A 16 -15.81 -13.55 -19.14
C THR A 16 -14.97 -12.52 -18.39
N TRP A 17 -15.43 -11.27 -18.30
CA TRP A 17 -14.72 -10.21 -17.57
C TRP A 17 -14.60 -10.53 -16.08
N THR A 18 -15.69 -11.04 -15.48
CA THR A 18 -15.70 -11.46 -14.07
C THR A 18 -14.68 -12.55 -13.82
N GLY A 19 -14.69 -13.61 -14.63
CA GLY A 19 -13.70 -14.70 -14.54
C GLY A 19 -12.25 -14.21 -14.71
N ALA A 20 -12.02 -13.34 -15.70
CA ALA A 20 -10.70 -12.75 -15.94
C ALA A 20 -10.21 -11.91 -14.75
N TRP A 21 -11.08 -11.09 -14.15
CA TRP A 21 -10.72 -10.28 -12.99
C TRP A 21 -10.35 -11.14 -11.78
N PHE A 22 -11.15 -12.16 -11.45
CA PHE A 22 -10.85 -13.06 -10.34
C PHE A 22 -9.56 -13.86 -10.56
N TYR A 23 -9.28 -14.25 -11.82
CA TYR A 23 -8.01 -14.87 -12.17
C TYR A 23 -6.82 -13.94 -11.89
N VAL A 24 -6.89 -12.68 -12.33
CA VAL A 24 -5.83 -11.68 -12.08
C VAL A 24 -5.68 -11.38 -10.58
N ALA A 25 -6.78 -11.22 -9.86
CA ALA A 25 -6.76 -11.01 -8.41
C ALA A 25 -6.08 -12.19 -7.68
N GLY A 26 -6.37 -13.43 -8.09
CA GLY A 26 -5.71 -14.63 -7.58
C GLY A 26 -4.19 -14.63 -7.84
N GLN A 27 -3.76 -14.29 -9.05
CA GLN A 27 -2.34 -14.19 -9.40
C GLN A 27 -1.61 -13.15 -8.54
N VAL A 28 -2.23 -11.98 -8.32
CA VAL A 28 -1.67 -10.94 -7.44
C VAL A 28 -1.56 -11.44 -6.00
N ARG A 29 -2.58 -12.16 -5.50
CA ARG A 29 -2.55 -12.77 -4.17
C ARG A 29 -1.36 -13.70 -4.01
N THR A 30 -1.20 -14.63 -4.95
CA THR A 30 -0.12 -15.61 -4.92
C THR A 30 1.25 -14.94 -5.02
N ALA A 31 1.40 -13.91 -5.86
CA ALA A 31 2.67 -13.17 -5.97
C ALA A 31 3.03 -12.44 -4.66
N VAL A 32 2.05 -11.81 -4.01
CA VAL A 32 2.26 -11.15 -2.72
C VAL A 32 2.57 -12.16 -1.62
N GLU A 33 1.83 -13.26 -1.53
CA GLU A 33 2.08 -14.31 -0.55
C GLU A 33 3.45 -14.97 -0.74
N ALA A 34 3.87 -15.18 -1.99
CA ALA A 34 5.19 -15.69 -2.31
C ALA A 34 6.29 -14.74 -1.82
N TYR A 35 6.14 -13.43 -2.06
CA TYR A 35 7.11 -12.42 -1.58
C TYR A 35 7.18 -12.33 -0.06
N ILE A 36 6.04 -12.43 0.62
CA ILE A 36 5.99 -12.40 2.10
C ILE A 36 6.63 -13.65 2.70
N THR A 37 6.50 -14.80 2.02
CA THR A 37 7.06 -16.09 2.47
C THR A 37 8.52 -16.26 2.04
N GLU A 38 9.06 -15.33 1.23
CA GLU A 38 10.45 -15.34 0.83
C GLU A 38 11.34 -15.23 2.08
N ASP A 39 12.12 -16.28 2.34
CA ASP A 39 13.01 -16.35 3.50
C ASP A 39 14.25 -15.48 3.25
N ILE A 40 14.09 -14.18 3.47
CA ILE A 40 15.18 -13.22 3.43
C ILE A 40 15.84 -13.25 4.81
N PRO A 41 17.15 -13.57 4.92
CA PRO A 41 17.83 -13.69 6.21
C PRO A 41 17.62 -12.45 7.09
N GLY A 42 17.06 -12.67 8.27
CA GLY A 42 16.79 -11.62 9.24
C GLY A 42 15.51 -10.83 8.98
N TRP A 43 14.73 -11.12 7.95
CA TRP A 43 13.41 -10.51 7.73
C TRP A 43 12.32 -11.51 8.09
N ASN A 44 11.39 -11.09 8.93
CA ASN A 44 10.21 -11.89 9.25
C ASN A 44 8.96 -11.01 9.13
N ILE A 45 8.14 -11.28 8.12
CA ILE A 45 6.90 -10.56 7.83
C ILE A 45 5.74 -11.45 8.26
N THR A 46 4.88 -10.92 9.11
CA THR A 46 3.64 -11.57 9.56
C THR A 46 2.47 -10.62 9.34
N TYR A 47 1.29 -11.15 9.07
CA TYR A 47 0.07 -10.39 8.89
C TYR A 47 -1.12 -11.21 9.39
N ARG A 48 -2.22 -10.53 9.73
CA ARG A 48 -3.42 -11.23 10.22
C ARG A 48 -4.27 -11.76 9.07
N THR A 49 -4.56 -10.90 8.11
CA THR A 49 -5.41 -11.22 6.96
C THR A 49 -4.96 -10.41 5.74
N LEU A 50 -4.99 -11.04 4.57
CA LEU A 50 -4.74 -10.44 3.26
C LEU A 50 -6.03 -10.55 2.43
N GLN A 51 -6.61 -9.42 2.07
CA GLN A 51 -7.81 -9.33 1.24
C GLN A 51 -7.48 -8.63 -0.07
N ILE A 52 -8.12 -9.07 -1.16
CA ILE A 52 -8.02 -8.43 -2.47
C ILE A 52 -9.41 -8.09 -2.95
N ASP A 53 -9.63 -6.80 -3.17
CA ASP A 53 -10.89 -6.20 -3.57
C ASP A 53 -10.70 -5.32 -4.82
N GLY A 54 -11.76 -4.63 -5.23
CA GLY A 54 -11.68 -3.62 -6.28
C GLY A 54 -12.36 -3.98 -7.61
N PHE A 55 -13.05 -5.12 -7.66
CA PHE A 55 -13.88 -5.48 -8.81
C PHE A 55 -14.81 -4.31 -9.22
N PRO A 56 -14.98 -4.05 -10.53
CA PRO A 56 -14.39 -4.73 -11.69
C PRO A 56 -13.11 -4.07 -12.23
N PHE A 57 -12.68 -2.96 -11.63
CA PHE A 57 -11.95 -1.92 -12.35
C PHE A 57 -10.65 -1.49 -11.68
N ARG A 58 -10.43 -1.97 -10.46
CA ARG A 58 -9.22 -1.75 -9.69
C ARG A 58 -8.83 -3.05 -8.99
N ILE A 59 -7.57 -3.11 -8.56
CA ILE A 59 -7.06 -4.13 -7.66
C ILE A 59 -6.62 -3.39 -6.42
N LYS A 60 -7.33 -3.62 -5.31
CA LYS A 60 -6.98 -3.14 -3.98
C LYS A 60 -6.52 -4.34 -3.16
N ILE A 61 -5.37 -4.21 -2.53
CA ILE A 61 -4.79 -5.18 -1.61
C ILE A 61 -4.89 -4.55 -0.22
N ASP A 62 -5.45 -5.28 0.72
CA ASP A 62 -5.73 -4.82 2.08
C ASP A 62 -5.10 -5.81 3.06
N VAL A 63 -4.16 -5.32 3.87
CA VAL A 63 -3.37 -6.13 4.81
C VAL A 63 -3.64 -5.64 6.22
N GLN A 64 -4.30 -6.48 7.02
CA GLN A 64 -4.61 -6.12 8.40
C GLN A 64 -3.50 -6.55 9.36
N ARG A 65 -3.18 -5.65 10.27
CA ARG A 65 -2.17 -5.81 11.32
C ARG A 65 -0.84 -6.40 10.82
N PRO A 66 -0.23 -5.84 9.77
CA PRO A 66 1.07 -6.32 9.34
C PRO A 66 2.14 -5.98 10.39
N ARG A 67 3.04 -6.92 10.58
CA ARG A 67 4.18 -6.84 11.49
C ARG A 67 5.42 -7.33 10.78
N LEU A 68 6.43 -6.48 10.73
CA LEU A 68 7.75 -6.76 10.18
C LEU A 68 8.77 -6.77 11.32
N VAL A 69 9.57 -7.83 11.39
CA VAL A 69 10.72 -7.93 12.29
C VAL A 69 11.97 -8.07 11.43
N LEU A 70 12.88 -7.12 11.60
CA LEU A 70 14.19 -7.08 10.98
C LEU A 70 15.24 -7.37 12.05
N SER A 71 15.84 -8.55 12.02
CA SER A 71 16.93 -8.98 12.88
C SER A 71 18.24 -8.93 12.11
N GLY A 72 19.22 -8.19 12.61
CA GLY A 72 20.57 -8.17 12.06
C GLY A 72 21.62 -8.20 13.16
N GLU A 73 22.90 -8.23 12.78
CA GLU A 73 24.02 -8.27 13.74
C GLU A 73 24.03 -7.11 14.73
N ARG A 74 23.48 -5.96 14.32
CA ARG A 74 23.46 -4.72 15.12
C ARG A 74 22.23 -4.62 16.02
N GLY A 75 21.25 -5.51 15.91
CA GLY A 75 20.02 -5.46 16.71
C GLY A 75 18.76 -5.87 15.95
N THR A 76 17.60 -5.62 16.57
CA THR A 76 16.29 -5.99 16.03
C THR A 76 15.39 -4.77 15.91
N ILE A 77 14.84 -4.55 14.72
CA ILE A 77 13.82 -3.53 14.45
C ILE A 77 12.49 -4.24 14.26
N ARG A 78 11.46 -3.81 14.98
CA ARG A 78 10.09 -4.32 14.82
C ARG A 78 9.20 -3.17 14.40
N TRP A 79 8.52 -3.31 13.28
CA TRP A 79 7.51 -2.37 12.81
C TRP A 79 6.15 -3.05 12.78
N GLU A 80 5.15 -2.38 13.30
CA GLU A 80 3.76 -2.85 13.38
C GLU A 80 2.84 -1.69 13.00
N THR A 81 1.76 -2.00 12.27
CA THR A 81 0.70 -1.03 12.00
C THR A 81 -0.66 -1.71 12.03
N ASN A 82 -1.73 -0.93 12.09
CA ASN A 82 -3.09 -1.46 12.16
C ASN A 82 -3.55 -2.02 10.82
N HIS A 83 -3.16 -1.34 9.73
CA HIS A 83 -3.67 -1.58 8.40
C HIS A 83 -2.70 -1.01 7.35
N ILE A 84 -2.56 -1.70 6.23
CA ILE A 84 -1.91 -1.19 5.03
C ILE A 84 -2.78 -1.56 3.85
N SER A 85 -3.08 -0.61 2.97
CA SER A 85 -3.64 -0.97 1.67
C SER A 85 -2.88 -0.38 0.51
N ALA A 86 -2.85 -1.12 -0.59
CA ALA A 86 -2.31 -0.66 -1.87
C ALA A 86 -3.39 -0.82 -2.93
N MET A 87 -3.61 0.18 -3.75
CA MET A 87 -4.59 0.14 -4.82
C MET A 87 -4.00 0.59 -6.14
N ARG A 88 -4.45 -0.07 -7.21
CA ARG A 88 -4.06 0.23 -8.58
C ARG A 88 -5.27 0.07 -9.50
N HIS A 89 -5.43 1.01 -10.42
CA HIS A 89 -6.50 0.96 -11.42
C HIS A 89 -6.07 0.15 -12.65
N LEU A 90 -7.00 -0.61 -13.24
CA LEU A 90 -6.71 -1.45 -14.41
C LEU A 90 -6.40 -0.62 -15.68
N TRP A 91 -7.00 0.57 -15.83
CA TRP A 91 -6.72 1.51 -16.94
C TRP A 91 -5.48 2.40 -16.69
N GLN A 92 -4.94 2.41 -15.49
CA GLN A 92 -3.76 3.19 -15.09
C GLN A 92 -2.79 2.31 -14.29
N PRO A 93 -2.21 1.27 -14.91
CA PRO A 93 -1.37 0.30 -14.19
C PRO A 93 -0.06 0.91 -13.65
N ARG A 94 0.31 2.10 -14.13
CA ARG A 94 1.51 2.84 -13.71
C ARG A 94 1.28 3.80 -12.55
N HIS A 95 0.04 3.91 -12.07
CA HIS A 95 -0.32 4.73 -10.93
C HIS A 95 -0.71 3.81 -9.78
N VAL A 96 0.08 3.82 -8.71
CA VAL A 96 -0.15 3.01 -7.51
C VAL A 96 -0.35 3.94 -6.33
N LEU A 97 -1.45 3.75 -5.63
CA LEU A 97 -1.75 4.46 -4.38
C LEU A 97 -1.54 3.51 -3.22
N VAL A 98 -0.91 3.98 -2.15
CA VAL A 98 -0.68 3.23 -0.93
C VAL A 98 -1.23 4.03 0.23
N ASP A 99 -2.11 3.41 1.00
CA ASP A 99 -2.68 3.95 2.22
C ASP A 99 -1.97 3.33 3.43
N LEU A 100 -1.36 4.21 4.21
CA LEU A 100 -0.63 3.93 5.44
C LEU A 100 -1.32 4.62 6.62
N THR A 101 -2.63 4.87 6.53
CA THR A 101 -3.36 5.62 7.54
C THR A 101 -3.36 4.93 8.90
N GLY A 102 -3.21 5.73 9.95
CA GLY A 102 -3.26 5.30 11.34
C GLY A 102 -1.89 5.09 11.97
N GLN A 103 -1.89 4.33 13.06
CA GLN A 103 -0.73 4.23 13.95
C GLN A 103 0.31 3.21 13.47
N HIS A 104 1.55 3.66 13.35
CA HIS A 104 2.74 2.86 13.10
C HIS A 104 3.62 2.86 14.35
N ARG A 105 3.90 1.67 14.88
CA ARG A 105 4.79 1.47 16.02
C ARG A 105 6.09 0.84 15.53
N ILE A 106 7.20 1.53 15.73
CA ILE A 106 8.54 1.03 15.42
C ILE A 106 9.29 0.88 16.74
N THR A 107 9.77 -0.32 17.03
CA THR A 107 10.60 -0.62 18.19
C THR A 107 11.99 -1.03 17.71
N VAL A 108 13.00 -0.27 18.08
CA VAL A 108 14.40 -0.54 17.73
C VAL A 108 15.12 -1.03 18.98
N ASN A 109 15.59 -2.27 18.97
CA ASN A 109 16.48 -2.80 19.99
C ASN A 109 17.90 -2.84 19.44
N ARG A 110 18.81 -2.08 20.05
CA ARG A 110 20.23 -1.99 19.65
C ARG A 110 21.11 -2.01 20.89
N ALA A 111 22.04 -2.96 20.95
CA ALA A 111 23.02 -3.07 22.06
C ALA A 111 22.37 -3.04 23.47
N GLY A 112 21.22 -3.71 23.64
CA GLY A 112 20.49 -3.78 24.92
C GLY A 112 19.59 -2.57 25.21
N GLN A 113 19.66 -1.50 24.42
CA GLN A 113 18.74 -0.36 24.53
C GLN A 113 17.54 -0.57 23.60
N THR A 114 16.33 -0.35 24.12
CA THR A 114 15.10 -0.39 23.33
C THR A 114 14.55 1.02 23.18
N HIS A 115 14.36 1.45 21.95
CA HIS A 115 13.75 2.72 21.61
C HIS A 115 12.40 2.50 20.94
N HIS A 116 11.37 3.20 21.43
CA HIS A 116 10.04 3.15 20.85
C HIS A 116 9.77 4.43 20.05
N PHE A 117 9.34 4.26 18.81
CA PHE A 117 8.87 5.32 17.93
C PHE A 117 7.42 5.02 17.59
N ILE A 118 6.55 5.99 17.79
CA ILE A 118 5.14 5.89 17.40
C ILE A 118 4.87 7.02 16.45
N HIS A 119 4.37 6.70 15.27
CA HIS A 119 3.89 7.65 14.28
C HIS A 119 2.39 7.46 14.13
N ASP A 120 1.61 8.50 14.40
CA ASP A 120 0.17 8.52 14.25
C ASP A 120 -0.24 9.54 13.19
N ASN A 121 -1.34 9.27 12.50
CA ASN A 121 -1.88 10.14 11.45
C ASN A 121 -3.35 9.80 11.19
N ASP A 122 -4.13 10.82 10.87
CA ASP A 122 -5.54 10.65 10.49
C ASP A 122 -5.69 10.18 9.03
N LEU A 123 -4.70 10.50 8.20
CA LEU A 123 -4.61 10.10 6.80
C LEU A 123 -3.13 10.04 6.42
N ALA A 124 -2.72 8.98 5.70
CA ALA A 124 -1.40 8.92 5.07
C ALA A 124 -1.50 8.21 3.71
N ILE A 125 -1.60 9.00 2.64
CA ILE A 125 -1.70 8.49 1.27
C ILE A 125 -0.40 8.77 0.53
N SER A 126 0.16 7.72 -0.05
CA SER A 126 1.27 7.79 -0.98
C SER A 126 0.78 7.49 -2.40
N SER A 127 1.29 8.19 -3.40
CA SER A 127 1.04 7.93 -4.82
C SER A 127 2.36 7.82 -5.55
N ILE A 128 2.49 6.80 -6.38
CA ILE A 128 3.68 6.50 -7.18
C ILE A 128 3.24 6.38 -8.63
N GLU A 129 3.83 7.21 -9.49
CA GLU A 129 3.64 7.17 -10.93
C GLU A 129 4.93 6.84 -11.65
N THR A 130 4.86 5.93 -12.61
CA THR A 130 6.00 5.55 -13.47
C THR A 130 5.75 5.87 -14.94
N ASP A 131 6.84 6.06 -15.69
CA ASP A 131 6.81 6.25 -17.14
C ASP A 131 6.74 4.90 -17.90
N GLU A 132 6.74 4.96 -19.24
CA GLU A 132 6.72 3.77 -20.11
C GLU A 132 7.92 2.84 -19.89
N GLY A 133 9.07 3.39 -19.51
CA GLY A 133 10.28 2.62 -19.19
C GLY A 133 10.33 2.16 -17.73
N GLY A 134 9.25 2.32 -16.96
CA GLY A 134 9.20 1.96 -15.54
C GLY A 134 9.99 2.90 -14.63
N ARG A 135 10.45 4.05 -15.13
CA ARG A 135 11.20 5.03 -14.32
C ARG A 135 10.19 5.86 -13.51
N LEU A 136 10.55 6.17 -12.27
CA LEU A 136 9.73 7.02 -11.40
C LEU A 136 9.53 8.40 -12.05
N ARG A 137 8.27 8.78 -12.24
CA ARG A 137 7.85 10.09 -12.75
C ARG A 137 7.46 11.02 -11.61
N LEU A 138 6.63 10.52 -10.69
CA LEU A 138 6.11 11.25 -9.55
C LEU A 138 5.99 10.32 -8.34
N LEU A 139 6.40 10.82 -7.18
CA LEU A 139 6.11 10.26 -5.88
C LEU A 139 5.50 11.38 -5.05
N SER A 140 4.32 11.17 -4.50
CA SER A 140 3.73 12.09 -3.54
C SER A 140 3.31 11.35 -2.28
N LEU A 141 3.42 12.02 -1.15
CA LEU A 141 3.03 11.52 0.16
C LEU A 141 2.29 12.66 0.87
N ASP A 142 1.05 12.42 1.27
CA ASP A 142 0.20 13.37 1.97
C ASP A 142 -0.21 12.78 3.31
N LEU A 143 0.19 13.45 4.40
CA LEU A 143 -0.16 13.08 5.76
C LEU A 143 -1.03 14.17 6.37
N THR A 144 -2.11 13.78 7.02
CA THR A 144 -2.96 14.67 7.80
C THR A 144 -2.80 14.36 9.29
N SER A 145 -2.68 15.43 10.08
CA SER A 145 -2.45 15.36 11.53
C SER A 145 -1.26 14.46 11.95
N PRO A 146 -0.09 14.49 11.27
CA PRO A 146 1.02 13.62 11.64
C PRO A 146 1.52 13.96 13.05
N GLU A 147 1.64 12.94 13.90
CA GLU A 147 2.20 13.03 15.24
C GLU A 147 3.32 11.99 15.39
N LEU A 148 4.51 12.44 15.78
CA LEU A 148 5.67 11.60 16.01
C LEU A 148 6.04 11.64 17.50
N LYS A 149 6.03 10.46 18.12
CA LYS A 149 6.44 10.26 19.51
C LYS A 149 7.71 9.42 19.56
N PHE A 150 8.72 9.92 20.25
CA PHE A 150 9.93 9.17 20.58
C PHE A 150 9.93 8.88 22.09
N ASP A 151 10.03 7.61 22.44
CA ASP A 151 10.01 7.12 23.82
C ASP A 151 8.82 7.70 24.63
N SER A 152 7.65 7.67 24.00
CA SER A 152 6.37 8.21 24.51
C SER A 152 6.30 9.73 24.67
N LYS A 153 7.33 10.48 24.30
CA LYS A 153 7.31 11.95 24.26
C LYS A 153 7.02 12.43 22.85
N ALA A 154 6.03 13.31 22.68
CA ALA A 154 5.76 13.94 21.40
C ALA A 154 6.96 14.82 21.00
N THR A 155 7.56 14.50 19.86
CA THR A 155 8.75 15.18 19.34
C THR A 155 8.39 16.09 18.17
N ALA A 156 7.37 15.73 17.39
CA ALA A 156 6.87 16.56 16.30
C ALA A 156 5.37 16.33 16.09
N GLN A 157 4.66 17.40 15.75
CA GLN A 157 3.24 17.37 15.39
C GLN A 157 2.99 18.41 14.30
N GLY A 158 2.10 18.11 13.36
CA GLY A 158 1.66 19.04 12.33
C GLY A 158 0.19 18.84 11.96
N LYS A 159 -0.39 19.79 11.22
CA LYS A 159 -1.75 19.64 10.66
C LYS A 159 -1.76 18.86 9.35
N ARG A 160 -0.77 19.10 8.49
CA ARG A 160 -0.60 18.43 7.22
C ARG A 160 0.86 18.45 6.82
N LEU A 161 1.34 17.34 6.26
CA LEU A 161 2.66 17.23 5.66
C LEU A 161 2.49 16.68 4.25
N GLN A 162 2.88 17.47 3.26
CA GLN A 162 2.87 17.06 1.86
C GLN A 162 4.30 17.02 1.34
N ILE A 163 4.68 15.86 0.83
CA ILE A 163 5.96 15.65 0.17
C ILE A 163 5.65 15.26 -1.27
N ARG A 164 6.30 15.90 -2.23
CA ARG A 164 6.17 15.57 -3.64
C ARG A 164 7.55 15.62 -4.29
N ALA A 165 7.94 14.54 -4.94
CA ALA A 165 9.19 14.42 -5.68
C ALA A 165 8.85 13.92 -7.09
N GLY A 166 9.22 14.67 -8.12
CA GLY A 166 8.96 14.30 -9.50
C GLY A 166 9.96 14.91 -10.46
N ARG A 167 10.11 14.29 -11.63
CA ARG A 167 11.06 14.76 -12.66
C ARG A 167 10.54 15.99 -13.41
N ASN A 168 9.29 16.40 -13.19
CA ASN A 168 8.68 17.58 -13.81
C ASN A 168 7.80 18.35 -12.80
N PRO A 169 8.12 19.61 -12.43
CA PRO A 169 7.39 20.38 -11.42
C PRO A 169 5.99 20.87 -11.85
N ASP A 170 5.64 20.81 -13.14
CA ASP A 170 4.47 21.52 -13.70
C ASP A 170 3.17 20.72 -13.80
N SER A 171 3.11 19.46 -13.38
CA SER A 171 1.83 18.72 -13.33
C SER A 171 1.06 19.02 -12.05
N VAL A 172 0.68 20.29 -11.88
CA VAL A 172 -0.31 20.73 -10.90
C VAL A 172 -1.68 20.34 -11.43
N ARG A 173 -2.08 19.08 -11.25
CA ARG A 173 -3.49 18.74 -11.07
C ARG A 173 -3.67 18.30 -9.62
N SER A 174 -4.64 18.92 -8.98
CA SER A 174 -5.17 18.51 -7.69
C SER A 174 -5.40 17.00 -7.73
N VAL A 175 -4.89 16.30 -6.72
CA VAL A 175 -5.44 14.99 -6.39
C VAL A 175 -6.80 15.32 -5.77
N ASP A 176 -7.81 15.43 -6.63
CA ASP A 176 -9.19 15.42 -6.16
C ASP A 176 -9.46 13.98 -5.72
N LEU A 177 -9.46 13.82 -4.38
CA LEU A 177 -9.91 12.63 -3.67
C LEU A 177 -11.42 12.45 -3.87
#